data_AF-A0AAE0IZJ9-F1
#
_entry.id   AF-A0AAE0IZJ9-F1
#
_cell.length_a   1.000
_cell.length_b   1.000
_cell.length_c   1.000
_cell.angle_alpha   90.00
_cell.angle_beta   90.00
_cell.angle_gamma   90.00
#
_symmetry.space_group_name_H-M   'P 1'
#
loop_
_entity.id
_entity.type
_entity.pdbx_description
1 polymer ?
#
loop_
_entity_poly.entity_id
_entity_poly.type
_entity_poly.pdbx_seq_one_letter_code
_entity_poly.pdbx_strand_id
1 'polypeptide(L)'
;MEPVRSSATSQAGAAMPSERPERYRNTAIKLNLRPLDSIDVTTLKPEPTPIRIEDKGELSSFSKLSDNAIGVPGFSMVNPEADYEFRDLKLFNFPTYTHPFEPLIQSIYVADPDFNLLATADIVTNASNLRKLFHMFQNQREMTERYDLAWRDNTLFLSKWTGDPSLKSSLGRGAGFEKETCQYMEDDDEALKNSCSHHRVVCATTITLKLVTAIQDKKRELIPPSVYGSPMHQLLLIYPS
;
A
#
# COMPACT_ATOMS: atom_id res chain seq x y z
N MET A 1 -38.39 41.30 23.40
CA MET A 1 -37.00 40.96 23.71
C MET A 1 -37.05 39.83 24.74
N GLU A 2 -37.16 38.59 24.26
CA GLU A 2 -36.93 37.31 24.96
C GLU A 2 -36.83 36.23 23.87
N PRO A 3 -35.90 35.25 23.95
CA PRO A 3 -35.65 34.32 22.87
C PRO A 3 -36.49 33.04 22.98
N VAL A 4 -37.14 32.67 21.87
CA VAL A 4 -37.79 31.36 21.69
C VAL A 4 -36.70 30.31 21.49
N ARG A 5 -36.55 29.40 22.46
CA ARG A 5 -35.69 28.21 22.34
C ARG A 5 -36.44 27.15 21.53
N SER A 6 -35.99 26.85 20.31
CA SER A 6 -36.38 25.63 19.60
C SER A 6 -35.45 24.49 19.98
N SER A 7 -36.01 23.46 20.58
CA SER A 7 -35.38 22.16 20.83
C SER A 7 -35.13 21.42 19.51
N ALA A 8 -33.87 21.27 19.12
CA ALA A 8 -33.46 20.35 18.05
C ALA A 8 -33.11 18.99 18.69
N THR A 9 -33.93 17.99 18.37
CA THR A 9 -33.78 16.60 18.77
C THR A 9 -32.53 15.99 18.15
N SER A 10 -31.65 15.49 19.02
CA SER A 10 -30.52 14.61 18.70
C SER A 10 -30.98 13.40 17.87
N GLN A 11 -30.54 13.31 16.62
CA GLN A 11 -30.57 12.04 15.88
C GLN A 11 -29.33 11.24 16.27
N ALA A 12 -29.58 10.19 17.05
CA ALA A 12 -28.63 9.15 17.39
C ALA A 12 -28.03 8.53 16.12
N GLY A 13 -26.70 8.40 16.11
CA GLY A 13 -25.94 7.79 15.04
C GLY A 13 -26.39 6.35 14.79
N ALA A 14 -26.66 6.04 13.51
CA ALA A 14 -26.84 4.68 13.06
C ALA A 14 -25.53 3.90 13.28
N ALA A 15 -25.55 2.97 14.22
CA ALA A 15 -24.48 1.99 14.37
C ALA A 15 -24.42 1.12 13.11
N MET A 16 -23.26 1.14 12.45
CA MET A 16 -22.96 0.24 11.33
C MET A 16 -23.02 -1.23 11.81
N PRO A 17 -23.63 -2.17 11.06
CA PRO A 17 -23.74 -3.55 11.48
C PRO A 17 -22.36 -4.22 11.59
N SER A 18 -22.12 -4.90 12.71
CA SER A 18 -20.87 -5.57 13.08
C SER A 18 -20.68 -6.95 12.43
N GLU A 19 -21.21 -7.19 11.22
CA GLU A 19 -21.25 -8.52 10.56
C GLU A 19 -19.90 -9.06 10.02
N ARG A 20 -18.79 -8.35 10.23
CA ARG A 20 -17.49 -8.73 9.65
C ARG A 20 -16.86 -10.01 10.23
N PRO A 21 -16.94 -10.35 11.53
CA PRO A 21 -16.25 -11.51 12.09
C PRO A 21 -16.76 -12.86 11.55
N GLU A 22 -18.07 -12.98 11.31
CA GLU A 22 -18.68 -14.26 10.90
C GLU A 22 -18.34 -14.69 9.47
N ARG A 23 -18.15 -13.74 8.55
CA ARG A 23 -17.78 -14.06 7.16
C ARG A 23 -16.43 -14.76 7.05
N TYR A 24 -15.45 -14.39 7.89
CA TYR A 24 -14.11 -14.98 7.83
C TYR A 24 -14.06 -16.37 8.47
N ARG A 25 -14.79 -16.59 9.57
CA ARG A 25 -14.91 -17.91 10.21
C ARG A 25 -15.50 -18.94 9.26
N ASN A 26 -16.54 -18.55 8.52
CA ASN A 26 -17.18 -19.41 7.51
C ASN A 26 -16.30 -19.63 6.26
N THR A 27 -15.38 -18.71 5.94
CA THR A 27 -14.48 -18.84 4.79
C THR A 27 -13.30 -19.77 5.10
N ALA A 28 -12.74 -19.72 6.31
CA ALA A 28 -11.67 -20.64 6.74
C ALA A 28 -12.14 -22.11 6.74
N ILE A 29 -13.38 -22.34 7.20
CA ILE A 29 -14.03 -23.66 7.18
C ILE A 29 -14.29 -24.12 5.73
N LYS A 30 -14.78 -23.23 4.85
CA LYS A 30 -15.02 -23.55 3.43
C LYS A 30 -13.75 -23.87 2.64
N LEU A 31 -12.60 -23.29 3.02
CA LEU A 31 -11.33 -23.47 2.32
C LEU A 31 -10.47 -24.64 2.84
N ASN A 32 -10.97 -25.44 3.79
CA ASN A 32 -10.20 -26.54 4.42
C ASN A 32 -8.81 -26.10 4.92
N LEU A 33 -8.68 -24.84 5.33
CA LEU A 33 -7.43 -24.34 5.87
C LEU A 33 -7.24 -24.96 7.26
N ARG A 34 -6.33 -25.93 7.37
CA ARG A 34 -5.88 -26.40 8.66
C ARG A 34 -5.07 -25.28 9.31
N PRO A 35 -5.44 -24.83 10.53
CA PRO A 35 -4.55 -23.99 11.31
C PRO A 35 -3.23 -24.75 11.47
N LEU A 36 -2.16 -24.24 10.88
CA LEU A 36 -0.83 -24.84 11.02
C LEU A 36 -0.39 -24.71 12.48
N ASP A 37 -0.62 -23.54 13.08
CA ASP A 37 -0.49 -23.24 14.50
C ASP A 37 -1.29 -21.97 14.82
N SER A 38 -1.85 -21.86 16.03
CA SER A 38 -2.40 -20.61 16.54
C SER A 38 -1.38 -19.95 17.46
N ILE A 39 -0.78 -18.85 17.01
CA ILE A 39 0.03 -18.01 17.88
C ILE A 39 -0.92 -17.06 18.60
N ASP A 40 -1.03 -17.23 19.91
CA ASP A 40 -1.69 -16.23 20.74
C ASP A 40 -0.81 -14.98 20.80
N VAL A 41 -1.14 -13.99 19.98
CA VAL A 41 -0.40 -12.72 19.91
C VAL A 41 -0.41 -11.96 21.22
N THR A 42 -1.31 -12.27 22.16
CA THR A 42 -1.29 -11.69 23.51
C THR A 42 -0.12 -12.21 24.36
N THR A 43 0.48 -13.33 23.96
CA THR A 43 1.70 -13.88 24.60
C THR A 43 2.98 -13.17 24.14
N LEU A 44 2.91 -12.38 23.06
CA LEU A 44 4.04 -11.57 22.60
C LEU A 44 4.23 -10.41 23.58
N LYS A 45 5.28 -10.50 24.40
CA LYS A 45 5.66 -9.41 25.29
C LYS A 45 6.41 -8.34 24.48
N PRO A 46 6.09 -7.04 24.65
CA PRO A 46 6.89 -6.00 24.04
C PRO A 46 8.33 -6.10 24.54
N GLU A 47 9.27 -6.08 23.60
CA GLU A 47 10.69 -5.95 23.88
C GLU A 47 10.93 -4.60 24.59
N PRO A 48 11.64 -4.57 25.74
CA PRO A 48 11.90 -3.33 26.46
C PRO A 48 12.92 -2.44 25.74
N THR A 49 13.67 -3.02 24.79
CA THR A 49 14.71 -2.31 24.04
C THR A 49 14.08 -1.49 22.92
N PRO A 50 14.31 -0.16 22.86
CA PRO A 50 13.85 0.64 21.74
C PRO A 50 14.42 0.11 20.42
N ILE A 51 13.53 -0.23 19.49
CA ILE A 51 13.94 -0.61 18.14
C ILE A 51 14.36 0.65 17.39
N ARG A 52 15.62 0.71 16.97
CA ARG A 52 16.09 1.72 16.03
C ARG A 52 15.84 1.24 14.61
N ILE A 53 15.14 2.05 13.83
CA ILE A 53 14.96 1.82 12.39
C ILE A 53 15.92 2.76 11.67
N GLU A 54 16.81 2.19 10.86
CA GLU A 54 17.70 2.93 9.98
C GLU A 54 17.17 2.84 8.56
N ASP A 55 16.89 3.98 7.95
CA ASP A 55 16.60 4.08 6.52
C ASP A 55 17.92 3.92 5.75
N LYS A 56 17.99 2.90 4.88
CA LYS A 56 19.13 2.65 3.99
C LYS A 56 18.95 3.30 2.62
N GLY A 57 17.82 3.98 2.40
CA GLY A 57 17.52 4.70 1.19
C GLY A 57 16.54 3.98 0.27
N GLU A 58 16.18 4.69 -0.79
CA GLU A 58 15.35 4.20 -1.88
C GLU A 58 16.18 3.30 -2.80
N LEU A 59 15.68 2.09 -3.05
CA LEU A 59 16.26 1.14 -4.01
C LEU A 59 15.75 1.40 -5.43
N SER A 60 14.46 1.71 -5.56
CA SER A 60 13.78 2.00 -6.83
C SER A 60 12.42 2.63 -6.57
N SER A 61 11.74 3.03 -7.64
CA SER A 61 10.33 3.42 -7.60
C SER A 61 9.58 2.86 -8.79
N PHE A 62 8.27 2.69 -8.64
CA PHE A 62 7.40 2.25 -9.72
C PHE A 62 6.00 2.84 -9.62
N SER A 63 5.32 2.93 -10.76
CA SER A 63 3.90 3.25 -10.84
C SER A 63 3.13 2.02 -11.33
N LYS A 64 2.00 1.74 -10.68
CA LYS A 64 1.07 0.71 -11.16
C LYS A 64 0.10 1.36 -12.14
N LEU A 65 0.01 0.86 -13.36
CA LEU A 65 -0.84 1.43 -14.42
C LEU A 65 -2.14 0.65 -14.57
N SER A 66 -3.17 1.28 -15.15
CA SER A 66 -4.55 0.75 -15.18
C SER A 66 -4.73 -0.49 -16.07
N ASP A 67 -3.79 -0.73 -16.98
CA ASP A 67 -3.69 -1.86 -17.89
C ASP A 67 -2.84 -3.03 -17.33
N ASN A 68 -2.51 -2.98 -16.03
CA ASN A 68 -1.58 -3.88 -15.35
C ASN A 68 -0.11 -3.71 -15.74
N ALA A 69 0.25 -2.73 -16.57
CA ALA A 69 1.65 -2.41 -16.78
C ALA A 69 2.27 -1.80 -15.51
N ILE A 70 3.60 -1.84 -15.46
CA ILE A 70 4.42 -1.25 -14.41
C ILE A 70 5.30 -0.21 -15.08
N GLY A 71 5.18 1.05 -14.65
CA GLY A 71 6.06 2.12 -15.09
C GLY A 71 7.26 2.24 -14.15
N VAL A 72 8.48 2.15 -14.70
CA VAL A 72 9.75 2.31 -13.96
C VAL A 72 10.64 3.34 -14.67
N PRO A 73 11.18 4.36 -13.96
CA PRO A 73 10.88 4.70 -12.58
C PRO A 73 9.41 5.14 -12.41
N GLY A 74 8.92 5.08 -11.17
CA GLY A 74 7.59 5.60 -10.89
C GLY A 74 7.58 7.13 -10.94
N PHE A 75 6.42 7.71 -11.23
CA PHE A 75 6.23 9.16 -11.24
C PHE A 75 4.96 9.57 -10.48
N SER A 76 5.06 10.67 -9.73
CA SER A 76 3.93 11.33 -9.07
C SER A 76 4.18 12.82 -9.00
N MET A 77 3.25 13.60 -9.55
CA MET A 77 3.17 15.06 -9.38
C MET A 77 1.91 15.41 -8.60
N VAL A 78 2.06 16.23 -7.57
CA VAL A 78 0.93 16.72 -6.77
C VAL A 78 0.66 18.16 -7.17
N ASN A 79 -0.59 18.45 -7.52
CA ASN A 79 -1.11 19.79 -7.68
C ASN A 79 -1.51 20.35 -6.30
N PRO A 80 -0.79 21.37 -5.79
CA PRO A 80 -1.10 21.98 -4.50
C PRO A 80 -2.41 22.78 -4.49
N GLU A 81 -2.94 23.14 -5.66
CA GLU A 81 -4.14 23.98 -5.83
C GLU A 81 -5.44 23.19 -6.02
N ALA A 82 -5.38 21.85 -5.99
CA ALA A 82 -6.56 21.04 -6.24
C ALA A 82 -7.62 21.21 -5.14
N ASP A 83 -8.87 21.39 -5.56
CA ASP A 83 -10.00 21.58 -4.66
C ASP A 83 -10.32 20.27 -3.91
N TYR A 84 -10.39 20.37 -2.58
CA TYR A 84 -10.49 19.23 -1.66
C TYR A 84 -11.93 18.71 -1.50
N GLU A 85 -12.92 19.32 -2.17
CA GLU A 85 -14.33 18.98 -2.01
C GLU A 85 -14.80 17.73 -2.76
N PHE A 86 -13.92 17.03 -3.50
CA PHE A 86 -14.32 15.85 -4.27
C PHE A 86 -14.69 14.64 -3.40
N ARG A 87 -15.98 14.29 -3.43
CA ARG A 87 -16.59 13.20 -2.65
C ARG A 87 -16.91 11.95 -3.47
N ASP A 88 -16.62 11.95 -4.76
CA ASP A 88 -17.11 10.89 -5.65
C ASP A 88 -16.36 9.58 -5.48
N LEU A 89 -17.13 8.55 -5.16
CA LEU A 89 -16.71 7.16 -5.13
C LEU A 89 -16.57 6.68 -6.58
N LYS A 90 -15.43 6.95 -7.21
CA LYS A 90 -15.11 6.33 -8.49
C LYS A 90 -14.63 4.90 -8.22
N LEU A 91 -15.34 3.92 -8.79
CA LEU A 91 -14.87 2.53 -8.86
C LEU A 91 -13.61 2.51 -9.71
N PHE A 92 -12.48 2.26 -9.07
CA PHE A 92 -11.20 2.21 -9.74
C PHE A 92 -10.80 0.74 -9.93
N ASN A 93 -10.56 0.35 -11.18
CA ASN A 93 -9.99 -0.96 -11.49
C ASN A 93 -8.50 -0.91 -11.14
N PHE A 94 -8.17 -1.26 -9.91
CA PHE A 94 -6.78 -1.40 -9.52
C PHE A 94 -6.15 -2.59 -10.26
N PRO A 95 -4.92 -2.44 -10.75
CA PRO A 95 -4.24 -3.52 -11.44
C PRO A 95 -4.04 -4.71 -10.52
N THR A 96 -4.23 -5.89 -11.09
CA THR A 96 -4.11 -7.18 -10.41
C THR A 96 -2.95 -7.96 -11.03
N TYR A 97 -1.97 -8.29 -10.21
CA TYR A 97 -0.79 -9.05 -10.61
C TYR A 97 -0.95 -10.49 -10.14
N THR A 98 -0.53 -11.45 -10.97
CA THR A 98 -0.42 -12.86 -10.59
C THR A 98 0.49 -13.02 -9.38
N HIS A 99 1.58 -12.25 -9.35
CA HIS A 99 2.54 -12.21 -8.27
C HIS A 99 2.51 -10.86 -7.54
N PRO A 100 2.16 -10.81 -6.23
CA PRO A 100 1.92 -9.55 -5.53
C PRO A 100 3.15 -8.63 -5.40
N PHE A 101 4.35 -9.21 -5.52
CA PHE A 101 5.63 -8.50 -5.43
C PHE A 101 6.28 -8.21 -6.77
N GLU A 102 5.69 -8.65 -7.88
CA GLU A 102 6.29 -8.48 -9.20
C GLU A 102 6.59 -7.01 -9.53
N PRO A 103 5.70 -6.03 -9.29
CA PRO A 103 6.05 -4.62 -9.50
C PRO A 103 7.26 -4.14 -8.70
N LEU A 104 7.37 -4.55 -7.44
CA LEU A 104 8.49 -4.20 -6.56
C LEU A 104 9.80 -4.85 -7.04
N ILE A 105 9.75 -6.13 -7.40
CA ILE A 105 10.93 -6.89 -7.79
C ILE A 105 11.44 -6.40 -9.15
N GLN A 106 10.53 -6.22 -10.11
CA GLN A 106 10.87 -5.70 -11.44
C GLN A 106 11.47 -4.30 -11.36
N SER A 107 10.92 -3.41 -10.51
CA SER A 107 11.47 -2.06 -10.37
C SER A 107 12.89 -2.05 -9.82
N ILE A 108 13.20 -2.95 -8.87
CA ILE A 108 14.56 -3.12 -8.35
C ILE A 108 15.49 -3.55 -9.48
N TYR A 109 15.16 -4.62 -10.21
CA TYR A 109 16.04 -5.16 -11.25
C TYR A 109 16.22 -4.25 -12.47
N VAL A 110 15.26 -3.36 -12.73
CA VAL A 110 15.42 -2.33 -13.76
C VAL A 110 16.33 -1.21 -13.28
N ALA A 111 16.24 -0.80 -12.01
CA ALA A 111 17.10 0.22 -11.45
C ALA A 111 18.54 -0.27 -11.22
N ASP A 112 18.69 -1.53 -10.79
CA ASP A 112 19.95 -2.19 -10.52
C ASP A 112 19.84 -3.70 -10.87
N PRO A 113 20.23 -4.11 -12.09
CA PRO A 113 20.17 -5.50 -12.53
C PRO A 113 21.00 -6.48 -11.70
N ASP A 114 22.04 -5.98 -11.02
CA ASP A 114 22.95 -6.79 -10.21
C ASP A 114 22.49 -6.91 -8.75
N PHE A 115 21.38 -6.25 -8.37
CA PHE A 115 20.88 -6.23 -7.00
C PHE A 115 20.42 -7.62 -6.55
N ASN A 116 21.06 -8.15 -5.51
CA ASN A 116 20.65 -9.43 -4.92
C ASN A 116 19.65 -9.23 -3.77
N LEU A 117 18.36 -9.27 -4.10
CA LEU A 117 17.27 -9.12 -3.12
C LEU A 117 17.32 -10.18 -2.01
N LEU A 118 17.55 -11.45 -2.37
CA LEU A 118 17.51 -12.57 -1.43
C LEU A 118 18.71 -12.56 -0.46
N ALA A 119 19.85 -11.99 -0.87
CA ALA A 119 21.00 -11.79 0.02
C ALA A 119 20.88 -10.53 0.90
N THR A 120 20.01 -9.60 0.52
CA THR A 120 19.92 -8.27 1.15
C THR A 120 18.77 -8.16 2.15
N ALA A 121 17.66 -8.87 1.92
CA ALA A 121 16.45 -8.75 2.72
C ALA A 121 16.15 -10.01 3.53
N ASP A 122 15.83 -9.84 4.81
CA ASP A 122 15.21 -10.90 5.62
C ASP A 122 13.69 -10.95 5.36
N ILE A 123 13.08 -9.80 5.10
CA ILE A 123 11.64 -9.68 4.84
C ILE A 123 11.39 -8.78 3.63
N VAL A 124 10.51 -9.22 2.73
CA VAL A 124 9.96 -8.43 1.62
C VAL A 124 8.45 -8.29 1.79
N THR A 125 7.96 -7.05 1.84
CA THR A 125 6.52 -6.79 2.05
C THR A 125 6.06 -5.46 1.46
N ASN A 126 4.79 -5.10 1.68
CA ASN A 126 4.26 -3.76 1.42
C ASN A 126 4.03 -3.05 2.75
N ALA A 127 4.24 -1.74 2.81
CA ALA A 127 4.10 -0.97 4.05
C ALA A 127 2.66 -1.00 4.60
N SER A 128 1.67 -1.16 3.72
CA SER A 128 0.27 -1.35 4.10
C SER A 128 0.04 -2.64 4.90
N ASN A 129 0.80 -3.71 4.63
CA ASN A 129 0.74 -4.96 5.37
C ASN A 129 1.30 -4.76 6.78
N LEU A 130 2.47 -4.14 6.89
CA LEU A 130 3.11 -3.83 8.17
C LEU A 130 2.24 -2.93 9.04
N ARG A 131 1.67 -1.86 8.46
CA ARG A 131 0.77 -0.95 9.16
C ARG A 131 -0.42 -1.70 9.76
N LYS A 132 -1.03 -2.61 9.00
CA LYS A 132 -2.17 -3.42 9.47
C LYS A 132 -1.78 -4.40 10.56
N LEU A 133 -0.64 -5.09 10.40
CA LEU A 133 -0.09 -5.97 11.43
C LEU A 133 0.17 -5.17 12.72
N PHE A 134 0.75 -3.98 12.62
CA PHE A 134 0.98 -3.10 13.75
C PHE A 134 -0.32 -2.71 14.47
N HIS A 135 -1.36 -2.32 13.72
CA HIS A 135 -2.67 -2.03 14.32
C HIS A 135 -3.32 -3.24 15.00
N MET A 136 -3.12 -4.44 14.44
CA MET A 136 -3.59 -5.70 15.03
C MET A 136 -2.87 -5.95 16.37
N PHE A 137 -1.55 -5.82 16.42
CA PHE A 137 -0.78 -6.00 17.65
C PHE A 137 -1.06 -4.96 18.73
N GLN A 138 -1.42 -3.73 18.34
CA GLN A 138 -1.84 -2.69 19.28
C GLN A 138 -3.28 -2.85 19.78
N ASN A 139 -3.99 -3.92 19.40
CA ASN A 139 -5.40 -4.14 19.71
C ASN A 139 -6.31 -2.95 19.32
N GLN A 140 -5.89 -2.14 18.36
CA GLN A 140 -6.62 -0.92 17.97
C GLN A 140 -7.82 -1.23 17.07
N ARG A 141 -7.88 -2.41 16.47
CA ARG A 141 -9.00 -2.86 15.63
C ARG A 141 -9.19 -4.37 15.72
N GLU A 142 -10.41 -4.81 15.98
CA GLU A 142 -10.83 -6.18 15.69
C GLU A 142 -10.92 -6.36 14.17
N MET A 143 -9.84 -6.88 13.58
CA MET A 143 -9.77 -7.17 12.16
C MET A 143 -9.25 -8.58 11.95
N THR A 144 -9.99 -9.37 11.18
CA THR A 144 -9.47 -10.61 10.61
C THR A 144 -8.82 -10.26 9.28
N GLU A 145 -7.51 -10.45 9.19
CA GLU A 145 -6.74 -10.30 7.96
C GLU A 145 -6.08 -11.64 7.64
N ARG A 146 -5.95 -11.96 6.35
CA ARG A 146 -5.21 -13.12 5.88
C ARG A 146 -3.96 -12.63 5.13
N TYR A 147 -2.82 -13.18 5.52
CA TYR A 147 -1.55 -12.98 4.86
C TYR A 147 -1.08 -14.29 4.25
N ASP A 148 -0.57 -14.23 3.03
CA ASP A 148 0.13 -15.34 2.40
C ASP A 148 1.64 -15.12 2.62
N LEU A 149 2.28 -16.14 3.19
CA LEU A 149 3.70 -16.16 3.53
C LEU A 149 4.42 -17.11 2.58
N ALA A 150 5.54 -16.67 2.01
CA ALA A 150 6.39 -17.52 1.18
C ALA A 150 7.85 -17.33 1.58
N TRP A 151 8.56 -18.44 1.82
CA TRP A 151 10.00 -18.43 2.05
C TRP A 151 10.73 -18.70 0.73
N ARG A 152 11.78 -17.94 0.46
CA ARG A 152 12.75 -18.19 -0.61
C ARG A 152 14.13 -17.96 -0.02
N ASP A 153 14.94 -19.02 0.00
CA ASP A 153 16.19 -19.07 0.76
C ASP A 153 15.96 -18.63 2.21
N ASN A 154 16.52 -17.51 2.63
CA ASN A 154 16.35 -16.94 3.98
C ASN A 154 15.47 -15.69 4.00
N THR A 155 14.79 -15.37 2.90
CA THR A 155 13.92 -14.20 2.78
C THR A 155 12.45 -14.59 2.88
N LEU A 156 11.74 -13.94 3.80
CA LEU A 156 10.30 -14.07 3.97
C LEU A 156 9.55 -13.03 3.13
N PHE A 157 8.73 -13.51 2.21
CA PHE A 157 7.78 -12.69 1.46
C PHE A 157 6.44 -12.69 2.17
N LEU A 158 5.97 -11.50 2.60
CA LEU A 158 4.72 -11.32 3.33
C LEU A 158 3.74 -10.47 2.54
N SER A 159 2.75 -11.11 1.93
CA SER A 159 1.72 -10.45 1.13
C SER A 159 0.34 -10.58 1.78
N LYS A 160 -0.54 -9.61 1.53
CA LYS A 160 -1.96 -9.78 1.86
C LYS A 160 -2.56 -10.75 0.83
N TRP A 161 -3.49 -11.60 1.27
CA TRP A 161 -4.18 -12.54 0.39
C TRP A 161 -4.82 -11.84 -0.81
N THR A 162 -4.32 -12.11 -2.01
CA THR A 162 -4.73 -11.47 -3.26
C THR A 162 -6.16 -11.80 -3.66
N GLY A 163 -6.68 -12.95 -3.18
CA GLY A 163 -8.06 -13.38 -3.38
C GLY A 163 -9.07 -12.74 -2.42
N ASP A 164 -8.65 -11.85 -1.52
CA ASP A 164 -9.55 -11.19 -0.57
C ASP A 164 -10.59 -10.33 -1.34
N PRO A 165 -11.90 -10.65 -1.24
CA PRO A 165 -12.95 -9.90 -1.92
C PRO A 165 -12.97 -8.41 -1.59
N SER A 166 -12.47 -8.02 -0.41
CA SER A 166 -12.37 -6.61 0.01
C SER A 166 -11.34 -5.81 -0.78
N LEU A 167 -10.37 -6.46 -1.44
CA LEU A 167 -9.39 -5.79 -2.30
C LEU A 167 -10.03 -5.22 -3.57
N LYS A 168 -11.08 -5.85 -4.07
CA LYS A 168 -11.83 -5.37 -5.26
C LYS A 168 -12.75 -4.20 -4.92
N SER A 169 -13.05 -3.99 -3.64
CA SER A 169 -13.89 -2.90 -3.15
C SER A 169 -13.05 -1.85 -2.44
N SER A 170 -12.18 -1.15 -3.19
CA SER A 170 -11.65 0.11 -2.70
C SER A 170 -12.76 1.16 -2.78
N LEU A 171 -13.59 1.24 -1.73
CA LEU A 171 -14.61 2.29 -1.57
C LEU A 171 -13.99 3.63 -1.07
N GLY A 172 -12.72 3.86 -1.41
CA GLY A 172 -11.95 4.98 -0.90
C GLY A 172 -12.04 6.19 -1.81
N ARG A 173 -12.36 7.35 -1.22
CA ARG A 173 -12.22 8.67 -1.86
C ARG A 173 -10.79 8.99 -2.31
N GLY A 174 -9.80 8.22 -1.83
CA GLY A 174 -8.39 8.44 -2.12
C GLY A 174 -8.02 8.31 -3.60
N ALA A 175 -8.63 7.39 -4.36
CA ALA A 175 -8.32 7.26 -5.79
C ALA A 175 -8.89 8.42 -6.62
N GLY A 176 -10.11 8.86 -6.28
CA GLY A 176 -10.69 10.07 -6.86
C GLY A 176 -9.86 11.31 -6.52
N PHE A 177 -9.45 11.43 -5.25
CA PHE A 177 -8.56 12.51 -4.80
C PHE A 177 -7.22 12.50 -5.53
N GLU A 178 -6.53 11.36 -5.62
CA GLU A 178 -5.25 11.25 -6.34
C GLU A 178 -5.41 11.69 -7.80
N LYS A 179 -6.48 11.33 -8.50
CA LYS A 179 -6.70 11.78 -9.89
C LYS A 179 -6.89 13.29 -10.03
N GLU A 180 -7.69 13.90 -9.17
CA GLU A 180 -7.98 15.35 -9.29
C GLU A 180 -6.81 16.21 -8.74
N THR A 181 -6.01 15.63 -7.84
CA THR A 181 -4.88 16.31 -7.20
C THR A 181 -3.53 15.96 -7.82
N CYS A 182 -3.46 15.02 -8.77
CA CYS A 182 -2.26 14.76 -9.54
C CYS A 182 -2.40 15.36 -10.94
N GLN A 183 -1.48 16.26 -11.29
CA GLN A 183 -1.38 16.80 -12.64
C GLN A 183 -0.18 16.19 -13.35
N TYR A 184 -0.42 15.64 -14.53
CA TYR A 184 0.61 15.27 -15.48
C TYR A 184 0.72 16.40 -16.51
N MET A 185 1.94 16.73 -16.93
CA MET A 185 2.18 17.71 -17.97
C MET A 185 1.70 17.18 -19.32
N GLU A 186 1.40 18.07 -20.27
CA GLU A 186 0.97 17.65 -21.62
C GLU A 186 2.01 16.74 -22.29
N ASP A 187 3.29 17.06 -22.07
CA ASP A 187 4.46 16.33 -22.60
C ASP A 187 4.82 15.05 -21.80
N ASP A 188 4.13 14.75 -20.70
CA ASP A 188 4.36 13.50 -19.97
C ASP A 188 3.85 12.29 -20.77
N ASP A 189 4.51 11.14 -20.58
CA ASP A 189 4.12 9.88 -21.22
C ASP A 189 2.64 9.54 -20.92
N GLU A 190 1.87 9.24 -21.96
CA GLU A 190 0.45 8.87 -21.87
C GLU A 190 0.20 7.69 -20.93
N ALA A 191 1.17 6.78 -20.79
CA ALA A 191 1.08 5.67 -19.85
C ALA A 191 1.10 6.16 -18.39
N LEU A 192 1.86 7.21 -18.07
CA LEU A 192 1.90 7.80 -16.73
C LEU A 192 0.59 8.48 -16.36
N LYS A 193 -0.10 9.09 -17.34
CA LYS A 193 -1.44 9.68 -17.14
C LYS A 193 -2.47 8.63 -16.69
N ASN A 194 -2.20 7.36 -16.97
CA ASN A 194 -3.00 6.21 -16.55
C ASN A 194 -2.48 5.52 -15.27
N SER A 195 -1.54 6.15 -14.55
CA SER A 195 -1.04 5.66 -13.27
C SER A 195 -2.13 5.65 -12.20
N CYS A 196 -2.22 4.52 -11.50
CA CYS A 196 -3.20 4.25 -10.45
C CYS A 196 -2.64 4.49 -9.06
N SER A 197 -1.31 4.41 -8.92
CA SER A 197 -0.59 4.60 -7.67
C SER A 197 0.91 4.63 -7.91
N HIS A 198 1.61 5.49 -7.18
CA HIS A 198 3.07 5.55 -7.16
C HIS A 198 3.62 4.88 -5.89
N HIS A 199 4.71 4.12 -6.03
CA HIS A 199 5.34 3.40 -4.94
C HIS A 199 6.86 3.62 -4.96
N ARG A 200 7.43 3.86 -3.78
CA ARG A 200 8.87 3.79 -3.54
C ARG A 200 9.21 2.46 -2.91
N VAL A 201 10.28 1.84 -3.38
CA VAL A 201 10.85 0.64 -2.79
C VAL A 201 12.02 1.08 -1.93
N VAL A 202 11.88 0.89 -0.63
CA VAL A 202 12.90 1.30 0.34
C VAL A 202 13.49 0.10 1.05
N CYS A 203 14.76 0.23 1.43
CA CYS A 203 15.42 -0.70 2.32
C CYS A 203 15.53 -0.06 3.70
N ALA A 204 15.04 -0.74 4.73
CA ALA A 204 15.17 -0.34 6.12
C ALA A 204 15.80 -1.47 6.92
N THR A 205 16.59 -1.13 7.92
CA THR A 205 17.18 -2.12 8.83
C THR A 205 16.87 -1.79 10.26
N THR A 206 16.51 -2.81 11.03
CA THR A 206 16.56 -2.79 12.49
C THR A 206 17.86 -3.43 12.96
N ILE A 207 18.05 -3.54 14.28
CA ILE A 207 19.18 -4.26 14.87
C ILE A 207 19.23 -5.72 14.41
N THR A 208 18.06 -6.34 14.15
CA THR A 208 17.94 -7.78 13.93
C THR A 208 17.39 -8.16 12.56
N LEU A 209 16.79 -7.23 11.81
CA LEU A 209 16.08 -7.53 10.57
C LEU A 209 16.36 -6.48 9.49
N LYS A 210 16.52 -6.94 8.25
CA LYS A 210 16.56 -6.15 7.04
C LYS A 210 15.25 -6.31 6.28
N LEU A 211 14.64 -5.17 5.98
CA LEU A 211 13.31 -5.07 5.39
C LEU A 211 13.40 -4.35 4.05
N VAL A 212 12.88 -4.97 3.00
CA VAL A 212 12.57 -4.29 1.74
C VAL A 212 11.06 -4.13 1.63
N THR A 213 10.59 -2.90 1.41
CA THR A 213 9.16 -2.62 1.36
C THR A 213 8.80 -1.61 0.29
N ALA A 214 7.68 -1.85 -0.39
CA ALA A 214 7.02 -0.82 -1.19
C ALA A 214 6.13 0.06 -0.30
N ILE A 215 6.28 1.38 -0.45
CA ILE A 215 5.50 2.42 0.20
C ILE A 215 4.73 3.15 -0.89
N GLN A 216 3.40 3.11 -0.83
CA GLN A 216 2.58 3.94 -1.71
C GLN A 216 2.69 5.40 -1.24
N ASP A 217 3.21 6.27 -2.09
CA ASP A 217 3.22 7.69 -1.84
C ASP A 217 1.85 8.28 -2.17
N LYS A 218 1.23 8.90 -1.17
CA LYS A 218 -0.06 9.60 -1.32
C LYS A 218 0.06 11.11 -1.27
N LYS A 219 1.26 11.60 -0.96
CA LYS A 219 1.55 13.02 -0.79
C LYS A 219 3.06 13.18 -0.94
N ARG A 220 3.51 13.69 -2.08
CA ARG A 220 4.89 14.17 -2.17
C ARG A 220 4.92 15.57 -1.58
N GLU A 221 5.74 15.78 -0.57
CA GLU A 221 6.24 17.14 -0.32
C GLU A 221 7.02 17.55 -1.58
N LEU A 222 6.69 18.74 -2.08
CA LEU A 222 7.15 19.29 -3.34
C LEU A 222 8.68 19.28 -3.42
N ILE A 223 9.27 18.27 -4.06
CA ILE A 223 10.66 18.37 -4.51
C ILE A 223 10.62 19.24 -5.78
N PRO A 224 11.29 20.40 -5.80
CA PRO A 224 11.19 21.33 -6.90
C PRO A 224 11.70 20.67 -8.21
N PRO A 225 11.08 20.99 -9.35
CA PRO A 225 11.48 20.45 -10.67
C PRO A 225 12.96 20.62 -10.99
N SER A 226 13.63 21.60 -10.38
CA SER A 226 15.06 21.89 -10.56
C SER A 226 16.02 20.79 -10.07
N VAL A 227 15.53 19.79 -9.31
CA VAL A 227 16.33 18.62 -8.92
C VAL A 227 16.33 17.56 -10.03
N TYR A 228 15.32 17.57 -10.91
CA TYR A 228 15.25 16.69 -12.09
C TYR A 228 15.86 17.44 -13.28
N GLY A 229 17.19 17.40 -13.39
CA GLY A 229 17.86 17.82 -14.62
C GLY A 229 17.24 17.11 -15.84
N SER A 230 16.78 17.88 -16.82
CA SER A 230 16.26 17.47 -18.13
C SER A 230 17.23 16.53 -18.89
N PRO A 231 16.83 15.74 -19.92
CA PRO A 231 15.51 15.47 -20.52
C PRO A 231 15.09 13.98 -20.44
N MET A 232 13.80 13.67 -20.72
CA MET A 232 13.22 12.33 -20.91
C MET A 232 13.81 11.19 -20.06
N HIS A 233 13.28 10.98 -18.85
CA HIS A 233 13.39 9.67 -18.22
C HIS A 233 12.59 8.70 -19.09
N GLN A 234 13.27 7.86 -19.85
CA GLN A 234 12.63 6.85 -20.69
C GLN A 234 11.87 5.90 -19.76
N LEU A 235 10.55 6.06 -19.72
CA LEU A 235 9.67 5.21 -18.93
C LEU A 235 9.76 3.79 -19.50
N LEU A 236 10.20 2.83 -18.68
CA LEU A 236 10.10 1.44 -19.05
C LEU A 236 8.74 0.92 -18.61
N LEU A 237 7.94 0.47 -19.58
CA LEU A 237 6.69 -0.24 -19.35
C LEU A 237 6.96 -1.74 -19.32
N ILE A 238 6.67 -2.35 -18.17
CA ILE A 238 6.83 -3.79 -17.96
C ILE A 238 5.44 -4.38 -17.83
N TYR A 239 5.14 -5.35 -18.69
CA TYR A 239 3.89 -6.12 -18.60
C TYR A 239 4.16 -7.40 -17.81
N PRO A 240 3.39 -7.65 -16.74
CA PRO A 240 3.51 -8.88 -15.97
C PRO A 240 3.14 -10.10 -16.83
N SER A 241 3.84 -11.21 -16.60
CA SER A 241 3.65 -12.48 -17.33
C SER A 241 2.47 -13.32 -16.83
#